data_AF-A0A2H3D1P2-F1
#
_entry.id   AF-A0A2H3D1P2-F1
#
_cell.length_a   1.000
_cell.length_b   1.000
_cell.length_c   1.000
_cell.angle_alpha   90.00
_cell.angle_beta   90.00
_cell.angle_gamma   90.00
#
_symmetry.space_group_name_H-M   'P 1'
#
loop_
_entity.id
_entity.type
_entity.pdbx_description
1 polymer ?
#
loop_
_entity_poly.entity_id
_entity_poly.type
_entity_poly.pdbx_seq_one_letter_code
_entity_poly.pdbx_strand_id
1 'polypeptide(L)'
;MTLTFSPDFRYKLARVLHFIKSINYVPKVQVDFKDLSFTPQDGETMSDVYDTFSNFCGGLTMLDCIGWTLSHDVEAFEQLLSSSTANFAPVPFMFLYTVIILVQARKMTDWVVHSLNSSPIHVVITDCDMEAMLAEITMPWLISFTGIYTSDTSEVSVDMVEFLRRHPSLTAFFLSAQSIKPRDMEWVHSALWPLPILQTMSASLDVLNVLLSKPLLFPVLQEISIQGPVRDIHQGTWEEHFILLFSILILIGCIPGVSTLKLPFLNHFNGDAWNTFLFPPHRPEAFLTNVKKLVFYGTSVFMRPDAQEPFDLICTISYFPVVEEVDIEDRSFLGSRDEDQWLTDFCSACPMVTCLVMTSKEYHFA
;
A
#
# COMPACT_ATOMS: atom_id res chain seq x y z
N MET A 1 -20.14 3.42 -11.47
CA MET A 1 -20.25 2.41 -12.55
C MET A 1 -18.86 2.21 -13.11
N THR A 2 -18.43 0.97 -13.39
CA THR A 2 -17.11 0.72 -14.00
C THR A 2 -17.27 0.39 -15.47
N LEU A 3 -16.52 1.08 -16.33
CA LEU A 3 -16.46 0.86 -17.76
C LEU A 3 -15.16 0.13 -18.09
N THR A 4 -15.31 -1.14 -18.46
CA THR A 4 -14.20 -1.95 -18.99
C THR A 4 -14.37 -2.06 -20.49
N PHE A 5 -13.33 -1.68 -21.22
CA PHE A 5 -13.32 -1.69 -22.67
C PHE A 5 -12.60 -2.93 -23.18
N SER A 6 -13.10 -3.51 -24.28
CA SER A 6 -12.44 -4.63 -24.96
C SER A 6 -11.73 -4.09 -26.22
N PRO A 7 -11.12 -4.94 -27.06
CA PRO A 7 -10.41 -4.50 -28.28
C PRO A 7 -11.26 -3.60 -29.21
N ASP A 8 -12.59 -3.70 -29.15
CA ASP A 8 -13.52 -2.89 -29.94
C ASP A 8 -13.94 -1.56 -29.26
N PHE A 9 -13.01 -0.94 -28.53
CA PHE A 9 -13.27 0.20 -27.66
C PHE A 9 -13.87 1.40 -28.42
N ARG A 10 -13.58 1.54 -29.71
CA ARG A 10 -14.10 2.59 -30.60
C ARG A 10 -15.62 2.62 -30.70
N TYR A 11 -16.27 1.49 -31.00
CA TYR A 11 -17.73 1.44 -31.08
C TYR A 11 -18.37 1.44 -29.70
N LYS A 12 -17.68 0.87 -28.70
CA LYS A 12 -18.15 0.88 -27.32
C LYS A 12 -18.26 2.29 -26.76
N LEU A 13 -17.27 3.16 -26.98
CA LEU A 13 -17.34 4.53 -26.50
C LEU A 13 -18.50 5.31 -27.15
N ALA A 14 -18.68 5.21 -28.47
CA ALA A 14 -19.79 5.87 -29.15
C ALA A 14 -21.16 5.40 -28.60
N ARG A 15 -21.31 4.09 -28.34
CA ARG A 15 -22.52 3.53 -27.71
C ARG A 15 -22.72 4.03 -26.28
N VAL A 16 -21.65 4.10 -25.48
CA VAL A 16 -21.69 4.64 -24.11
C VAL A 16 -22.09 6.11 -24.12
N LEU A 17 -21.47 6.93 -24.98
CA LEU A 17 -21.82 8.34 -25.13
C LEU A 17 -23.26 8.54 -25.59
N HIS A 18 -23.74 7.72 -26.52
CA HIS A 18 -25.14 7.75 -26.96
C HIS A 18 -26.11 7.37 -25.82
N PHE A 19 -25.78 6.32 -25.06
CA PHE A 19 -26.57 5.90 -23.90
C PHE A 19 -26.59 6.97 -22.81
N ILE A 20 -25.46 7.61 -22.51
CA ILE A 20 -25.39 8.67 -21.49
C ILE A 20 -26.21 9.89 -21.93
N LYS A 21 -26.25 10.21 -23.23
CA LYS A 21 -27.11 11.26 -23.77
C LYS A 21 -28.60 10.94 -23.73
N SER A 22 -28.98 9.65 -23.64
CA SER A 22 -30.38 9.23 -23.63
C SER A 22 -30.98 9.09 -22.23
N ILE A 23 -30.17 9.26 -21.18
CA ILE A 23 -30.60 9.22 -19.78
C ILE A 23 -30.62 10.63 -19.16
N ASN A 24 -31.47 10.84 -18.16
CA ASN A 24 -31.66 12.16 -17.52
C ASN A 24 -30.68 12.45 -16.37
N TYR A 25 -29.68 11.60 -16.15
CA TYR A 25 -28.67 11.78 -15.12
C TYR A 25 -27.28 11.47 -15.70
N VAL A 26 -26.25 12.14 -15.19
CA VAL A 26 -24.85 11.90 -15.61
C VAL A 26 -24.24 10.87 -14.66
N PRO A 27 -23.98 9.62 -15.11
CA PRO A 27 -23.39 8.62 -14.26
C PRO A 27 -21.92 8.93 -14.00
N LYS A 28 -21.52 8.86 -12.72
CA LYS A 28 -20.12 8.82 -12.33
C LYS A 28 -19.51 7.49 -12.75
N VAL A 29 -18.44 7.56 -13.54
CA VAL A 29 -17.80 6.39 -14.16
C VAL A 29 -16.36 6.22 -13.70
N GLN A 30 -15.98 4.97 -13.51
CA GLN A 30 -14.60 4.54 -13.34
C GLN A 30 -14.17 3.85 -14.64
N VAL A 31 -13.02 4.22 -15.19
CA VAL A 31 -12.51 3.66 -16.44
C VAL A 31 -11.43 2.63 -16.14
N ASP A 32 -11.59 1.42 -16.67
CA ASP A 32 -10.57 0.38 -16.56
C ASP A 32 -9.91 0.13 -17.93
N PHE A 33 -8.61 0.39 -18.00
CA PHE A 33 -7.78 0.20 -19.21
C PHE A 33 -7.13 -1.19 -19.26
N LYS A 34 -7.28 -2.05 -18.24
CA LYS A 34 -6.58 -3.35 -18.14
C LYS A 34 -6.77 -4.28 -19.34
N ASP A 35 -7.97 -4.32 -19.89
CA ASP A 35 -8.35 -5.27 -20.95
C ASP A 35 -8.33 -4.67 -22.37
N LEU A 36 -7.65 -3.52 -22.54
CA LEU A 36 -7.45 -2.94 -23.86
C LEU A 36 -6.46 -3.76 -24.67
N SER A 37 -6.76 -3.91 -25.96
CA SER A 37 -5.87 -4.51 -26.94
C SER A 37 -5.73 -3.55 -28.11
N PHE A 38 -4.51 -3.42 -28.59
CA PHE A 38 -4.16 -2.54 -29.71
C PHE A 38 -3.83 -3.31 -30.98
N THR A 39 -4.26 -4.58 -31.08
CA THR A 39 -4.09 -5.37 -32.29
C THR A 39 -4.92 -4.78 -33.43
N PRO A 40 -4.31 -4.36 -34.56
CA PRO A 40 -5.04 -3.83 -35.69
C PRO A 40 -6.01 -4.87 -36.26
N GLN A 41 -7.19 -4.42 -36.69
CA GLN A 41 -8.14 -5.28 -37.41
C GLN A 41 -7.83 -5.28 -38.92
N ASP A 42 -8.52 -6.14 -39.68
CA ASP A 42 -8.27 -6.29 -41.13
C ASP A 42 -8.34 -4.95 -41.88
N GLY A 43 -7.19 -4.54 -42.43
CA GLY A 43 -7.04 -3.29 -43.18
C GLY A 43 -6.69 -2.05 -42.34
N GLU A 44 -6.58 -2.18 -41.02
CA GLU A 44 -6.18 -1.12 -40.09
C GLU A 44 -4.65 -1.13 -39.91
N THR A 45 -4.03 0.05 -39.91
CA THR A 45 -2.61 0.19 -39.55
C THR A 45 -2.46 0.53 -38.07
N MET A 46 -1.28 0.32 -37.49
CA MET A 46 -1.01 0.78 -36.11
C MET A 46 -1.20 2.30 -35.92
N SER A 47 -0.98 3.10 -36.97
CA SER A 47 -1.26 4.54 -36.92
C SER A 47 -2.75 4.83 -36.78
N ASP A 48 -3.60 4.06 -37.47
CA ASP A 48 -5.06 4.20 -37.35
C ASP A 48 -5.53 3.82 -35.94
N VAL A 49 -4.94 2.76 -35.35
CA VAL A 49 -5.20 2.38 -33.96
C VAL A 49 -4.76 3.50 -33.00
N TYR A 50 -3.61 4.14 -33.25
CA TYR A 50 -3.11 5.26 -32.45
C TYR A 50 -4.08 6.45 -32.47
N ASP A 51 -4.51 6.89 -33.65
CA ASP A 51 -5.44 8.01 -33.78
C ASP A 51 -6.79 7.67 -33.13
N THR A 52 -7.24 6.43 -33.27
CA THR A 52 -8.46 5.93 -32.64
C THR A 52 -8.33 5.93 -31.12
N PHE A 53 -7.19 5.49 -30.58
CA PHE A 53 -6.94 5.49 -29.14
C PHE A 53 -6.83 6.91 -28.56
N SER A 54 -6.13 7.81 -29.25
CA SER A 54 -6.03 9.23 -28.88
C SER A 54 -7.43 9.89 -28.82
N ASN A 55 -8.25 9.66 -29.84
CA ASN A 55 -9.64 10.13 -29.88
C ASN A 55 -10.51 9.48 -28.79
N PHE A 56 -10.29 8.19 -28.50
CA PHE A 56 -10.97 7.48 -27.43
C PHE A 56 -10.66 8.12 -26.06
N CYS A 57 -9.39 8.37 -25.75
CA CYS A 57 -9.00 9.06 -24.52
C CYS A 57 -9.63 10.46 -24.42
N GLY A 58 -9.62 11.23 -25.51
CA GLY A 58 -10.32 12.51 -25.58
C GLY A 58 -11.83 12.38 -25.33
N GLY A 59 -12.49 11.40 -25.95
CA GLY A 59 -13.92 11.17 -25.75
C GLY A 59 -14.29 10.71 -24.34
N LEU A 60 -13.42 9.98 -23.64
CA LEU A 60 -13.63 9.62 -22.24
C LEU A 60 -13.69 10.84 -21.32
N THR A 61 -12.98 11.92 -21.62
CA THR A 61 -13.06 13.17 -20.82
C THR A 61 -14.42 13.86 -20.87
N MET A 62 -15.27 13.49 -21.85
CA MET A 62 -16.65 13.98 -21.91
C MET A 62 -17.57 13.30 -20.88
N LEU A 63 -17.06 12.26 -20.22
CA LEU A 63 -17.77 11.55 -19.15
C LEU A 63 -17.37 12.13 -17.79
N ASP A 64 -18.25 11.99 -16.79
CA ASP A 64 -17.94 12.31 -15.40
C ASP A 64 -17.08 11.18 -14.79
N CYS A 65 -15.83 11.11 -15.25
CA CYS A 65 -14.84 10.12 -14.86
C CYS A 65 -14.28 10.46 -13.48
N ILE A 66 -14.66 9.67 -12.49
CA ILE A 66 -14.25 9.84 -11.09
C ILE A 66 -13.04 9.00 -10.71
N GLY A 67 -12.62 8.09 -11.57
CA GLY A 67 -11.42 7.31 -11.34
C GLY A 67 -11.01 6.48 -12.53
N TRP A 68 -9.77 5.99 -12.48
CA TRP A 68 -9.25 5.10 -13.51
C TRP A 68 -8.34 4.02 -12.96
N THR A 69 -8.11 3.01 -13.78
CA THR A 69 -7.14 1.94 -13.54
C THR A 69 -6.38 1.70 -14.84
N LEU A 70 -5.06 1.95 -14.82
CA LEU A 70 -4.22 1.74 -15.99
C LEU A 70 -3.80 0.27 -16.12
N SER A 71 -3.52 -0.16 -17.35
CA SER A 71 -3.06 -1.53 -17.64
C SER A 71 -1.61 -1.74 -17.22
N HIS A 72 -1.23 -3.00 -17.01
CA HIS A 72 0.16 -3.41 -16.78
C HIS A 72 0.90 -3.74 -18.09
N ASP A 73 0.22 -3.73 -19.24
CA ASP A 73 0.79 -4.08 -20.53
C ASP A 73 1.60 -2.92 -21.15
N VAL A 74 2.74 -2.60 -20.52
CA VAL A 74 3.63 -1.51 -20.94
C VAL A 74 4.04 -1.66 -22.41
N GLU A 75 4.32 -2.89 -22.85
CA GLU A 75 4.78 -3.18 -24.21
C GLU A 75 3.73 -2.83 -25.25
N ALA A 76 2.46 -3.20 -25.03
CA ALA A 76 1.40 -2.86 -25.97
C ALA A 76 1.20 -1.34 -26.10
N PHE A 77 1.28 -0.61 -24.99
CA PHE A 77 1.24 0.85 -25.00
C PHE A 77 2.47 1.46 -25.69
N GLU A 78 3.68 0.97 -25.43
CA GLU A 78 4.89 1.45 -26.10
C GLU A 78 4.84 1.20 -27.61
N GLN A 79 4.39 0.02 -28.04
CA GLN A 79 4.24 -0.31 -29.46
C GLN A 79 3.24 0.63 -30.16
N LEU A 80 2.10 0.89 -29.53
CA LEU A 80 1.10 1.83 -30.06
C LEU A 80 1.62 3.26 -30.08
N LEU A 81 2.12 3.76 -28.95
CA LEU A 81 2.50 5.16 -28.83
C LEU A 81 3.77 5.49 -29.61
N SER A 82 4.61 4.50 -29.91
CA SER A 82 5.78 4.63 -30.78
C SER A 82 5.44 4.53 -32.27
N SER A 83 4.25 4.06 -32.66
CA SER A 83 3.85 3.97 -34.06
C SER A 83 3.58 5.34 -34.70
N SER A 84 3.44 6.40 -33.89
CA SER A 84 3.26 7.78 -34.33
C SER A 84 4.40 8.67 -33.82
N THR A 85 4.84 9.60 -34.68
CA THR A 85 5.77 10.67 -34.30
C THR A 85 5.06 11.83 -33.58
N ALA A 86 3.72 11.86 -33.60
CA ALA A 86 2.95 12.85 -32.88
C ALA A 86 3.09 12.68 -31.36
N ASN A 87 2.99 13.80 -30.65
CA ASN A 87 2.91 13.79 -29.20
C ASN A 87 1.56 13.23 -28.78
N PHE A 88 1.58 12.22 -27.90
CA PHE A 88 0.36 11.70 -27.30
C PHE A 88 -0.10 12.66 -26.19
N ALA A 89 -0.98 13.60 -26.57
CA ALA A 89 -1.52 14.60 -25.66
C ALA A 89 -3.04 14.75 -25.79
N PRO A 90 -3.83 13.71 -25.47
CA PRO A 90 -5.28 13.86 -25.33
C PRO A 90 -5.63 14.91 -24.26
N VAL A 91 -6.89 15.37 -24.28
CA VAL A 91 -7.41 16.25 -23.22
C VAL A 91 -7.23 15.56 -21.86
N PRO A 92 -6.74 16.26 -20.82
CA PRO A 92 -6.59 15.67 -19.50
C PRO A 92 -7.95 15.49 -18.81
N PHE A 93 -8.03 14.50 -17.91
CA PHE A 93 -9.19 14.40 -17.01
C PHE A 93 -9.14 15.50 -15.94
N MET A 94 -10.31 16.03 -15.58
CA MET A 94 -10.46 17.15 -14.64
C MET A 94 -11.17 16.77 -13.32
N PHE A 95 -11.73 15.55 -13.24
CA PHE A 95 -12.61 15.13 -12.15
C PHE A 95 -12.25 13.77 -11.55
N LEU A 96 -10.99 13.33 -11.70
CA LEU A 96 -10.52 12.11 -11.07
C LEU A 96 -10.38 12.31 -9.56
N TYR A 97 -10.86 11.32 -8.79
CA TYR A 97 -10.74 11.26 -7.33
C TYR A 97 -9.92 10.04 -6.88
N THR A 98 -9.97 8.93 -7.62
CA THR A 98 -9.28 7.69 -7.29
C THR A 98 -8.55 7.14 -8.51
N VAL A 99 -7.26 6.85 -8.36
CA VAL A 99 -6.44 6.39 -9.49
C VAL A 99 -5.57 5.21 -9.10
N ILE A 100 -5.50 4.23 -10.00
CA ILE A 100 -4.55 3.12 -9.94
C ILE A 100 -3.63 3.22 -11.15
N ILE A 101 -2.35 3.47 -10.90
CA ILE A 101 -1.35 3.76 -11.92
C ILE A 101 -0.26 2.70 -11.83
N LEU A 102 -0.30 1.72 -12.72
CA LEU A 102 0.77 0.74 -12.85
C LEU A 102 1.84 1.29 -13.79
N VAL A 103 3.01 0.63 -13.87
CA VAL A 103 4.08 1.03 -14.80
C VAL A 103 3.50 1.31 -16.20
N GLN A 104 3.86 2.43 -16.81
CA GLN A 104 3.36 2.88 -18.11
C GLN A 104 4.48 3.20 -19.10
N ALA A 105 4.11 3.16 -20.38
CA ALA A 105 4.89 3.71 -21.47
C ALA A 105 5.19 5.20 -21.26
N ARG A 106 6.40 5.68 -21.62
CA ARG A 106 6.85 7.05 -21.34
C ARG A 106 5.90 8.11 -21.91
N LYS A 107 5.44 7.92 -23.16
CA LYS A 107 4.50 8.85 -23.81
C LYS A 107 3.12 8.89 -23.13
N MET A 108 2.74 7.82 -22.42
CA MET A 108 1.50 7.76 -21.64
C MET A 108 1.66 8.51 -20.32
N THR A 109 2.83 8.40 -19.69
CA THR A 109 3.16 9.04 -18.40
C THR A 109 2.90 10.54 -18.44
N ASP A 110 3.28 11.24 -19.51
CA ASP A 110 3.05 12.69 -19.63
C ASP A 110 1.55 13.01 -19.51
N TRP A 111 0.69 12.34 -20.27
CA TRP A 111 -0.77 12.55 -20.21
C TRP A 111 -1.36 12.18 -18.83
N VAL A 112 -0.83 11.15 -18.18
CA VAL A 112 -1.19 10.77 -16.81
C VAL A 112 -0.87 11.90 -15.84
N VAL A 113 0.36 12.41 -15.84
CA VAL A 113 0.78 13.54 -14.98
C VAL A 113 -0.12 14.75 -15.16
N HIS A 114 -0.42 15.12 -16.42
CA HIS A 114 -1.30 16.24 -16.71
C HIS A 114 -2.73 16.03 -16.16
N SER A 115 -3.27 14.81 -16.27
CA SER A 115 -4.59 14.47 -15.74
C SER A 115 -4.63 14.48 -14.21
N LEU A 116 -3.58 13.99 -13.54
CA LEU A 116 -3.48 14.00 -12.08
C LEU A 116 -3.41 15.43 -11.53
N ASN A 117 -2.55 16.26 -12.13
CA ASN A 117 -2.38 17.66 -11.73
C ASN A 117 -3.64 18.52 -11.98
N SER A 118 -4.49 18.09 -12.91
CA SER A 118 -5.73 18.81 -13.26
C SER A 118 -6.96 18.31 -12.49
N SER A 119 -6.82 17.27 -11.65
CA SER A 119 -7.93 16.60 -10.98
C SER A 119 -7.86 16.70 -9.44
N PRO A 120 -9.01 16.68 -8.74
CA PRO A 120 -9.09 16.66 -7.27
C PRO A 120 -8.83 15.26 -6.70
N ILE A 121 -7.63 14.72 -6.93
CA ILE A 121 -7.25 13.36 -6.54
C ILE A 121 -7.23 13.23 -5.01
N HIS A 122 -7.97 12.26 -4.48
CA HIS A 122 -7.99 11.89 -3.07
C HIS A 122 -7.16 10.63 -2.79
N VAL A 123 -7.22 9.65 -3.70
CA VAL A 123 -6.61 8.33 -3.49
C VAL A 123 -5.75 7.95 -4.69
N VAL A 124 -4.50 7.60 -4.43
CA VAL A 124 -3.56 7.09 -5.43
C VAL A 124 -3.01 5.75 -4.99
N ILE A 125 -3.08 4.78 -5.90
CA ILE A 125 -2.32 3.54 -5.83
C ILE A 125 -1.37 3.55 -7.03
N THR A 126 -0.07 3.48 -6.82
CA THR A 126 0.91 3.53 -7.92
C THR A 126 1.94 2.43 -7.78
N ASP A 127 2.42 1.93 -8.92
CA ASP A 127 3.72 1.26 -8.96
C ASP A 127 4.82 2.33 -8.83
N CYS A 128 5.70 2.16 -7.86
CA CYS A 128 6.76 3.11 -7.52
C CYS A 128 8.02 2.95 -8.38
N ASP A 129 8.05 2.00 -9.31
CA ASP A 129 9.05 2.01 -10.38
C ASP A 129 8.96 3.29 -11.26
N MET A 130 7.84 4.03 -11.17
CA MET A 130 7.65 5.35 -11.77
C MET A 130 7.94 6.52 -10.81
N GLU A 131 8.81 6.34 -9.81
CA GLU A 131 9.15 7.39 -8.82
C GLU A 131 9.52 8.75 -9.46
N ALA A 132 10.16 8.76 -10.63
CA ALA A 132 10.49 9.98 -11.37
C ALA A 132 9.25 10.83 -11.70
N MET A 133 8.10 10.19 -11.95
CA MET A 133 6.83 10.86 -12.21
C MET A 133 6.32 11.59 -10.95
N LEU A 134 6.61 11.07 -9.75
CA LEU A 134 6.13 11.66 -8.50
C LEU A 134 6.66 13.07 -8.30
N ALA A 135 7.87 13.38 -8.79
CA ALA A 135 8.45 14.71 -8.75
C ALA A 135 7.60 15.77 -9.50
N GLU A 136 6.85 15.35 -10.52
CA GLU A 136 6.05 16.23 -11.38
C GLU A 136 4.59 16.34 -10.94
N ILE A 137 4.15 15.49 -10.01
CA ILE A 137 2.75 15.45 -9.57
C ILE A 137 2.54 16.30 -8.32
N THR A 138 1.52 17.14 -8.33
CA THR A 138 1.02 17.92 -7.19
C THR A 138 -0.48 17.69 -7.03
N MET A 139 -0.87 16.99 -5.97
CA MET A 139 -2.26 16.60 -5.69
C MET A 139 -2.70 17.15 -4.33
N PRO A 140 -3.10 18.44 -4.23
CA PRO A 140 -3.34 19.10 -2.94
C PRO A 140 -4.43 18.44 -2.09
N TRP A 141 -5.31 17.64 -2.70
CA TRP A 141 -6.41 16.93 -2.04
C TRP A 141 -6.07 15.49 -1.68
N LEU A 142 -4.82 15.05 -1.86
CA LEU A 142 -4.41 13.67 -1.63
C LEU A 142 -4.53 13.31 -0.13
N ILE A 143 -5.42 12.37 0.17
CA ILE A 143 -5.64 11.86 1.54
C ILE A 143 -5.02 10.48 1.76
N SER A 144 -4.93 9.67 0.70
CA SER A 144 -4.41 8.29 0.78
C SER A 144 -3.47 7.99 -0.37
N PHE A 145 -2.28 7.49 -0.02
CA PHE A 145 -1.27 7.06 -0.99
C PHE A 145 -0.83 5.62 -0.75
N THR A 146 -0.81 4.80 -1.80
CA THR A 146 -0.27 3.44 -1.76
C THR A 146 0.81 3.30 -2.83
N GLY A 147 2.04 3.08 -2.39
CA GLY A 147 3.20 2.79 -3.23
C GLY A 147 3.49 1.30 -3.26
N ILE A 148 3.32 0.70 -4.43
CA ILE A 148 3.62 -0.71 -4.68
C ILE A 148 5.00 -0.79 -5.34
N TYR A 149 5.93 -1.55 -4.76
CA TYR A 149 7.24 -1.81 -5.37
C TYR A 149 7.23 -3.23 -5.90
N THR A 150 7.16 -3.38 -7.23
CA THR A 150 7.09 -4.70 -7.89
C THR A 150 8.46 -5.18 -8.39
N SER A 151 9.45 -4.30 -8.50
CA SER A 151 10.81 -4.62 -8.94
C SER A 151 11.68 -5.27 -7.86
N ASP A 152 12.64 -6.08 -8.32
CA ASP A 152 13.64 -6.75 -7.48
C ASP A 152 14.45 -5.80 -6.58
N THR A 153 14.53 -4.51 -6.95
CA THR A 153 15.28 -3.51 -6.18
C THR A 153 14.49 -2.88 -5.04
N SER A 154 13.15 -2.92 -5.06
CA SER A 154 12.24 -2.57 -3.93
C SER A 154 12.72 -1.50 -2.93
N GLU A 155 13.25 -0.37 -3.41
CA GLU A 155 13.94 0.64 -2.60
C GLU A 155 13.29 2.02 -2.76
N VAL A 156 12.98 2.69 -1.64
CA VAL A 156 12.47 4.07 -1.60
C VAL A 156 13.59 5.06 -1.93
N SER A 157 13.33 5.99 -2.85
CA SER A 157 14.23 7.15 -3.08
C SER A 157 13.87 8.39 -2.27
N VAL A 158 14.76 9.38 -2.30
CA VAL A 158 14.46 10.73 -1.82
C VAL A 158 13.23 11.36 -2.50
N ASP A 159 12.96 11.04 -3.77
CA ASP A 159 11.82 11.62 -4.52
C ASP A 159 10.48 11.21 -3.92
N MET A 160 10.38 9.99 -3.37
CA MET A 160 9.20 9.55 -2.63
C MET A 160 8.99 10.38 -1.36
N VAL A 161 10.06 10.66 -0.61
CA VAL A 161 9.96 11.43 0.63
C VAL A 161 9.61 12.89 0.33
N GLU A 162 10.20 13.46 -0.72
CA GLU A 162 9.84 14.79 -1.24
C GLU A 162 8.40 14.84 -1.78
N PHE A 163 7.90 13.75 -2.35
CA PHE A 163 6.50 13.60 -2.70
C PHE A 163 5.62 13.65 -1.45
N LEU A 164 5.88 12.83 -0.42
CA LEU A 164 5.09 12.87 0.81
C LEU A 164 5.10 14.27 1.46
N ARG A 165 6.26 14.94 1.49
CA ARG A 165 6.40 16.30 2.01
C ARG A 165 5.48 17.32 1.32
N ARG A 166 5.26 17.19 0.01
CA ARG A 166 4.39 18.08 -0.77
C ARG A 166 2.90 17.86 -0.53
N HIS A 167 2.53 16.79 0.19
CA HIS A 167 1.14 16.37 0.41
C HIS A 167 0.79 16.32 1.91
N PRO A 168 0.75 17.48 2.61
CA PRO A 168 0.47 17.53 4.04
C PRO A 168 -0.96 17.14 4.42
N SER A 169 -1.86 16.95 3.44
CA SER A 169 -3.23 16.47 3.59
C SER A 169 -3.34 14.94 3.69
N LEU A 170 -2.23 14.22 3.59
CA LEU A 170 -2.21 12.76 3.73
C LEU A 170 -2.64 12.33 5.12
N THR A 171 -3.70 11.52 5.18
CA THR A 171 -4.18 10.85 6.39
C THR A 171 -3.69 9.41 6.45
N ALA A 172 -3.39 8.80 5.30
CA ALA A 172 -2.86 7.45 5.23
C ALA A 172 -1.79 7.31 4.14
N PHE A 173 -0.72 6.58 4.42
CA PHE A 173 0.12 6.04 3.34
C PHE A 173 0.62 4.63 3.62
N PHE A 174 0.84 3.90 2.53
CA PHE A 174 1.29 2.50 2.52
C PHE A 174 2.43 2.36 1.51
N LEU A 175 3.60 1.93 1.94
CA LEU A 175 4.77 1.73 1.07
C LEU A 175 5.24 0.28 1.19
N SER A 176 5.27 -0.45 0.07
CA SER A 176 5.76 -1.84 0.03
C SER A 176 7.23 -2.00 -0.32
N ALA A 177 7.98 -0.91 -0.33
CA ALA A 177 9.43 -0.97 -0.44
C ALA A 177 10.03 -1.71 0.74
N GLN A 178 11.10 -2.45 0.48
CA GLN A 178 11.84 -3.21 1.47
C GLN A 178 12.80 -2.30 2.24
N SER A 179 13.46 -1.35 1.57
CA SER A 179 14.47 -0.49 2.18
C SER A 179 14.52 0.90 1.55
N ILE A 180 15.48 1.72 1.97
CA ILE A 180 15.77 3.04 1.39
C ILE A 180 17.08 2.96 0.62
N LYS A 181 17.13 3.59 -0.57
CA LYS A 181 18.35 3.63 -1.39
C LYS A 181 19.52 4.12 -0.53
N PRO A 182 20.61 3.34 -0.36
CA PRO A 182 21.70 3.71 0.55
C PRO A 182 22.32 5.09 0.25
N ARG A 183 22.38 5.46 -1.04
CA ARG A 183 22.87 6.76 -1.51
C ARG A 183 21.96 7.95 -1.16
N ASP A 184 20.68 7.71 -0.89
CA ASP A 184 19.68 8.75 -0.62
C ASP A 184 19.45 8.95 0.87
N MET A 185 20.00 8.08 1.74
CA MET A 185 19.71 8.04 3.17
C MET A 185 19.91 9.40 3.89
N GLU A 186 21.02 10.08 3.62
CA GLU A 186 21.31 11.39 4.21
C GLU A 186 20.29 12.47 3.77
N TRP A 187 19.86 12.41 2.51
CA TRP A 187 18.89 13.33 1.96
C TRP A 187 17.48 13.02 2.46
N VAL A 188 17.13 11.76 2.61
CA VAL A 188 15.86 11.33 3.20
C VAL A 188 15.69 11.94 4.59
N HIS A 189 16.69 11.81 5.47
CA HIS A 189 16.60 12.41 6.81
C HIS A 189 16.40 13.93 6.79
N SER A 190 16.92 14.61 5.77
CA SER A 190 16.81 16.05 5.59
C SER A 190 15.46 16.46 4.95
N ALA A 191 14.91 15.60 4.09
CA ALA A 191 13.64 15.78 3.40
C ALA A 191 12.41 15.44 4.25
N LEU A 192 12.60 14.64 5.32
CA LEU A 192 11.54 14.32 6.28
C LEU A 192 10.90 15.59 6.84
N TRP A 193 9.58 15.69 6.69
CA TRP A 193 8.79 16.85 7.05
C TRP A 193 7.57 16.44 7.87
N PRO A 194 7.02 17.32 8.72
CA PRO A 194 5.81 17.00 9.47
C PRO A 194 4.64 16.62 8.55
N LEU A 195 3.97 15.52 8.88
CA LEU A 195 2.69 15.10 8.31
C LEU A 195 1.63 15.21 9.42
N PRO A 196 1.10 16.42 9.66
CA PRO A 196 0.40 16.75 10.90
C PRO A 196 -0.96 16.04 11.05
N ILE A 197 -1.51 15.50 9.97
CA ILE A 197 -2.81 14.81 9.97
C ILE A 197 -2.71 13.33 9.60
N LEU A 198 -1.49 12.79 9.49
CA LEU A 198 -1.28 11.37 9.20
C LEU A 198 -1.75 10.51 10.36
N GLN A 199 -2.71 9.63 10.09
CA GLN A 199 -3.33 8.71 11.06
C GLN A 199 -2.86 7.28 10.86
N THR A 200 -2.56 6.87 9.63
CA THR A 200 -2.15 5.50 9.29
C THR A 200 -0.86 5.50 8.50
N MET A 201 0.10 4.69 8.94
CA MET A 201 1.36 4.46 8.25
C MET A 201 1.58 2.96 8.08
N SER A 202 1.97 2.53 6.89
CA SER A 202 2.41 1.16 6.67
C SER A 202 3.66 1.12 5.82
N ALA A 203 4.70 0.43 6.29
CA ALA A 203 5.93 0.20 5.53
C ALA A 203 6.75 -0.98 6.09
N SER A 204 7.81 -1.38 5.40
CA SER A 204 8.79 -2.35 5.91
C SER A 204 9.52 -1.83 7.14
N LEU A 205 10.26 -2.72 7.82
CA LEU A 205 11.05 -2.34 9.00
C LEU A 205 12.08 -1.25 8.68
N ASP A 206 12.91 -1.42 7.65
CA ASP A 206 13.96 -0.46 7.33
C ASP A 206 13.40 0.93 7.00
N VAL A 207 12.31 0.97 6.22
CA VAL A 207 11.63 2.22 5.90
C VAL A 207 11.05 2.85 7.18
N LEU A 208 10.34 2.08 8.01
CA LEU A 208 9.78 2.57 9.28
C LEU A 208 10.87 3.10 10.23
N ASN A 209 12.00 2.42 10.35
CA ASN A 209 13.11 2.86 11.20
C ASN A 209 13.58 4.28 10.85
N VAL A 210 13.63 4.59 9.55
CA VAL A 210 14.04 5.91 9.07
C VAL A 210 12.93 6.93 9.23
N LEU A 211 11.69 6.61 8.82
CA LEU A 211 10.56 7.53 8.92
C LEU A 211 10.28 7.88 10.39
N LEU A 212 10.28 6.89 11.29
CA LEU A 212 9.98 7.05 12.72
C LEU A 212 11.18 7.57 13.53
N SER A 213 12.35 7.79 12.93
CA SER A 213 13.51 8.39 13.61
C SER A 213 13.22 9.79 14.19
N LYS A 214 12.15 10.45 13.70
CA LYS A 214 11.65 11.75 14.18
C LYS A 214 10.15 11.64 14.52
N PRO A 215 9.77 11.04 15.66
CA PRO A 215 8.37 10.77 16.00
C PRO A 215 7.50 12.04 16.08
N LEU A 216 8.10 13.20 16.39
CA LEU A 216 7.42 14.50 16.42
C LEU A 216 6.84 14.94 15.06
N LEU A 217 7.23 14.30 13.96
CA LEU A 217 6.68 14.58 12.63
C LEU A 217 5.26 14.02 12.45
N PHE A 218 4.79 13.13 13.33
CA PHE A 218 3.52 12.41 13.20
C PHE A 218 2.65 12.55 14.46
N PRO A 219 2.19 13.77 14.80
CA PRO A 219 1.55 14.05 16.09
C PRO A 219 0.20 13.37 16.32
N VAL A 220 -0.49 12.96 15.24
CA VAL A 220 -1.82 12.31 15.32
C VAL A 220 -1.83 10.89 14.77
N LEU A 221 -0.65 10.27 14.61
CA LEU A 221 -0.54 8.91 14.12
C LEU A 221 -1.18 7.94 15.10
N GLN A 222 -2.09 7.12 14.60
CA GLN A 222 -2.92 6.19 15.40
C GLN A 222 -2.62 4.73 15.09
N GLU A 223 -2.34 4.43 13.82
CA GLU A 223 -2.10 3.07 13.33
C GLU A 223 -0.75 2.98 12.62
N ILE A 224 0.04 1.99 13.03
CA ILE A 224 1.26 1.60 12.31
C ILE A 224 1.13 0.13 11.91
N SER A 225 1.38 -0.15 10.64
CA SER A 225 1.40 -1.50 10.09
C SER A 225 2.78 -1.83 9.56
N ILE A 226 3.45 -2.78 10.22
CA ILE A 226 4.74 -3.29 9.78
C ILE A 226 4.48 -4.25 8.62
N GLN A 227 5.03 -3.98 7.45
CA GLN A 227 4.92 -4.86 6.28
C GLN A 227 5.97 -5.97 6.34
N GLY A 228 5.61 -7.17 5.88
CA GLY A 228 6.45 -8.36 5.92
C GLY A 228 6.38 -9.24 4.66
N PRO A 229 7.21 -10.29 4.57
CA PRO A 229 7.89 -10.93 5.70
C PRO A 229 9.07 -10.11 6.24
N VAL A 230 9.35 -10.24 7.55
CA VAL A 230 10.52 -9.63 8.21
C VAL A 230 11.85 -10.17 7.65
N ARG A 231 11.80 -11.10 6.69
CA ARG A 231 12.96 -11.68 6.04
C ARG A 231 13.08 -11.12 4.63
N ASP A 232 14.09 -10.29 4.40
CA ASP A 232 14.68 -10.22 3.07
C ASP A 232 15.64 -11.43 2.93
N ILE A 233 15.57 -12.12 1.80
CA ILE A 233 16.43 -13.28 1.50
C ILE A 233 17.88 -12.82 1.27
N HIS A 234 18.10 -11.50 1.13
CA HIS A 234 19.35 -10.90 0.71
C HIS A 234 20.06 -10.06 1.77
N GLN A 235 19.49 -9.81 2.95
CA GLN A 235 20.10 -8.93 3.96
C GLN A 235 20.03 -9.53 5.36
N GLY A 236 21.14 -9.46 6.10
CA GLY A 236 21.21 -9.62 7.55
C GLY A 236 21.02 -11.01 8.18
N THR A 237 21.44 -11.11 9.43
CA THR A 237 21.16 -12.24 10.34
C THR A 237 19.79 -12.08 11.00
N TRP A 238 19.24 -13.16 11.59
CA TRP A 238 18.01 -13.07 12.38
C TRP A 238 18.11 -12.00 13.47
N GLU A 239 19.23 -12.00 14.20
CA GLU A 239 19.50 -11.08 15.28
C GLU A 239 19.40 -9.61 14.85
N GLU A 240 19.92 -9.26 13.68
CA GLU A 240 19.86 -7.90 13.14
C GLU A 240 18.42 -7.44 12.87
N HIS A 241 17.56 -8.31 12.32
CA HIS A 241 16.16 -7.98 12.10
C HIS A 241 15.38 -7.87 13.41
N PHE A 242 15.70 -8.69 14.41
CA PHE A 242 15.12 -8.55 15.75
C PHE A 242 15.55 -7.26 16.42
N ILE A 243 16.81 -6.86 16.29
CA ILE A 243 17.31 -5.55 16.76
C ILE A 243 16.57 -4.41 16.05
N LEU A 244 16.35 -4.53 14.74
CA LEU A 244 15.65 -3.52 13.96
C LEU A 244 14.17 -3.41 14.38
N LEU A 245 13.47 -4.54 14.47
CA LEU A 245 12.09 -4.59 14.97
C LEU A 245 11.99 -4.03 16.39
N PHE A 246 12.90 -4.42 17.29
CA PHE A 246 13.00 -3.88 18.64
C PHE A 246 13.13 -2.35 18.64
N SER A 247 14.05 -1.82 17.81
CA SER A 247 14.26 -0.39 17.65
C SER A 247 12.99 0.32 17.18
N ILE A 248 12.28 -0.26 16.22
CA ILE A 248 11.02 0.27 15.71
C ILE A 248 9.94 0.26 16.80
N LEU A 249 9.79 -0.83 17.57
CA LEU A 249 8.81 -0.88 18.66
C LEU A 249 9.09 0.19 19.74
N ILE A 250 10.35 0.47 20.04
CA ILE A 250 10.71 1.60 20.91
C ILE A 250 10.27 2.93 20.28
N LEU A 251 10.59 3.15 19.00
CA LEU A 251 10.20 4.38 18.30
C LEU A 251 8.68 4.56 18.26
N ILE A 252 7.92 3.48 18.06
CA ILE A 252 6.46 3.47 18.13
C ILE A 252 5.98 3.83 19.54
N GLY A 253 6.59 3.24 20.58
CA GLY A 253 6.28 3.57 21.98
C GLY A 253 6.52 5.05 22.33
N CYS A 254 7.37 5.75 21.58
CA CYS A 254 7.59 7.19 21.71
C CYS A 254 6.52 8.07 21.02
N ILE A 255 5.52 7.48 20.34
CA ILE A 255 4.44 8.21 19.66
C ILE A 255 3.14 8.03 20.45
N PRO A 256 2.71 9.02 21.25
CA PRO A 256 1.60 8.85 22.19
C PRO A 256 0.25 8.50 21.54
N GLY A 257 0.06 8.91 20.28
CA GLY A 257 -1.20 8.68 19.56
C GLY A 257 -1.37 7.23 19.06
N VAL A 258 -0.29 6.45 18.97
CA VAL A 258 -0.35 5.12 18.35
C VAL A 258 -1.05 4.16 19.30
N SER A 259 -2.24 3.72 18.87
CA SER A 259 -3.10 2.81 19.62
C SER A 259 -3.29 1.47 18.93
N THR A 260 -3.01 1.39 17.62
CA THR A 260 -3.11 0.18 16.83
C THR A 260 -1.77 -0.17 16.20
N LEU A 261 -1.33 -1.41 16.41
CA LEU A 261 -0.13 -1.97 15.78
C LEU A 261 -0.52 -3.22 14.98
N LYS A 262 -0.22 -3.20 13.67
CA LYS A 262 -0.40 -4.37 12.81
C LYS A 262 0.96 -5.04 12.55
N LEU A 263 1.02 -6.34 12.79
CA LEU A 263 2.21 -7.17 12.68
C LEU A 263 1.96 -8.29 11.65
N PRO A 264 2.89 -8.52 10.71
CA PRO A 264 2.76 -9.59 9.73
C PRO A 264 2.96 -10.94 10.42
N PHE A 265 2.42 -12.02 9.83
CA PHE A 265 2.55 -13.37 10.36
C PHE A 265 4.02 -13.75 10.43
N LEU A 266 4.48 -13.90 11.68
CA LEU A 266 5.86 -14.17 12.03
C LEU A 266 6.18 -15.67 11.97
N ASN A 267 5.63 -16.43 11.02
CA ASN A 267 5.95 -17.87 10.86
C ASN A 267 7.43 -18.15 10.57
N HIS A 268 8.17 -17.10 10.22
CA HIS A 268 9.61 -17.11 10.05
C HIS A 268 10.37 -16.61 11.26
N PHE A 269 9.72 -15.96 12.23
CA PHE A 269 10.35 -15.79 13.52
C PHE A 269 10.44 -17.17 14.14
N ASN A 270 11.67 -17.56 14.43
CA ASN A 270 11.87 -18.50 15.51
C ASN A 270 11.18 -17.88 16.75
N GLY A 271 10.05 -18.44 17.18
CA GLY A 271 9.31 -17.96 18.35
C GLY A 271 10.20 -17.89 19.58
N ASP A 272 11.19 -18.78 19.66
CA ASP A 272 12.24 -18.72 20.67
C ASP A 272 13.07 -17.46 20.54
N ALA A 273 13.44 -17.00 19.36
CA ALA A 273 14.21 -15.76 19.20
C ALA A 273 13.40 -14.54 19.69
N TRP A 274 12.10 -14.44 19.39
CA TRP A 274 11.25 -13.38 19.96
C TRP A 274 11.13 -13.47 21.48
N ASN A 275 10.98 -14.69 21.99
CA ASN A 275 10.78 -14.91 23.41
C ASN A 275 12.08 -14.76 24.21
N THR A 276 13.23 -15.05 23.61
CA THR A 276 14.58 -14.99 24.22
C THR A 276 15.28 -13.66 24.01
N PHE A 277 14.88 -12.86 23.00
CA PHE A 277 15.49 -11.56 22.77
C PHE A 277 15.08 -10.57 23.86
N LEU A 278 15.99 -10.40 24.83
CA LEU A 278 15.88 -9.44 25.92
C LEU A 278 16.97 -8.38 25.70
N PHE A 279 16.59 -7.11 25.58
CA PHE A 279 17.54 -6.03 25.73
C PHE A 279 17.56 -5.62 27.21
N PRO A 280 18.60 -5.96 27.99
CA PRO A 280 18.52 -5.86 29.45
C PRO A 280 18.21 -4.42 29.89
N PRO A 281 17.21 -4.19 30.78
CA PRO A 281 16.39 -5.17 31.50
C PRO A 281 14.94 -5.32 30.99
N HIS A 282 14.60 -4.87 29.78
CA HIS A 282 13.20 -4.75 29.34
C HIS A 282 12.90 -5.42 27.99
N ARG A 283 11.70 -5.97 27.88
CA ARG A 283 11.12 -6.44 26.62
C ARG A 283 10.65 -5.24 25.76
N PRO A 284 10.74 -5.29 24.42
CA PRO A 284 10.28 -4.20 23.56
C PRO A 284 8.79 -3.88 23.74
N GLU A 285 7.98 -4.92 23.95
CA GLU A 285 6.53 -4.80 24.11
C GLU A 285 6.16 -3.94 25.32
N ALA A 286 7.02 -3.91 26.35
CA ALA A 286 6.81 -3.11 27.56
C ALA A 286 6.83 -1.59 27.29
N PHE A 287 7.42 -1.14 26.17
CA PHE A 287 7.43 0.28 25.79
C PHE A 287 6.14 0.70 25.07
N LEU A 288 5.31 -0.25 24.62
CA LEU A 288 4.10 0.00 23.84
C LEU A 288 2.89 0.28 24.75
N THR A 289 3.07 1.21 25.69
CA THR A 289 2.09 1.54 26.74
C THR A 289 0.82 2.24 26.26
N ASN A 290 0.75 2.60 24.97
CA ASN A 290 -0.44 3.21 24.35
C ASN A 290 -1.12 2.28 23.34
N VAL A 291 -0.50 1.15 22.98
CA VAL A 291 -1.02 0.22 21.97
C VAL A 291 -2.09 -0.66 22.59
N LYS A 292 -3.36 -0.34 22.31
CA LYS A 292 -4.54 -1.05 22.82
C LYS A 292 -5.01 -2.17 21.89
N LYS A 293 -4.71 -2.05 20.59
CA LYS A 293 -5.10 -3.02 19.57
C LYS A 293 -3.90 -3.60 18.86
N LEU A 294 -3.82 -4.94 18.84
CA LEU A 294 -2.90 -5.68 18.00
C LEU A 294 -3.65 -6.35 16.85
N VAL A 295 -3.10 -6.27 15.65
CA VAL A 295 -3.61 -7.01 14.50
C VAL A 295 -2.49 -7.90 13.96
N PHE A 296 -2.77 -9.18 13.86
CA PHE A 296 -1.88 -10.19 13.32
C PHE A 296 -2.45 -10.69 11.99
N TYR A 297 -1.72 -10.49 10.90
CA TYR A 297 -2.21 -10.78 9.55
C TYR A 297 -1.28 -11.73 8.79
N GLY A 298 -1.86 -12.63 8.00
CA GLY A 298 -1.13 -13.59 7.17
C GLY A 298 -0.36 -12.94 6.01
N THR A 299 0.84 -13.44 5.71
CA THR A 299 1.49 -13.18 4.41
C THR A 299 1.40 -14.43 3.55
N SER A 300 0.81 -14.31 2.35
CA SER A 300 0.47 -15.45 1.48
C SER A 300 1.70 -16.20 0.90
N VAL A 301 2.90 -15.64 1.03
CA VAL A 301 4.07 -16.07 0.25
C VAL A 301 4.87 -17.18 0.95
N PHE A 302 4.71 -17.41 2.26
CA PHE A 302 5.68 -18.24 2.98
C PHE A 302 5.17 -19.12 4.13
N MET A 303 3.93 -19.61 4.07
CA MET A 303 3.57 -20.70 4.98
C MET A 303 4.34 -21.97 4.61
N ARG A 304 5.45 -22.23 5.32
CA ARG A 304 6.05 -23.57 5.34
C ARG A 304 5.18 -24.44 6.25
N PRO A 305 4.55 -25.51 5.74
CA PRO A 305 3.82 -26.48 6.56
C PRO A 305 4.73 -27.22 7.57
N ASP A 306 6.05 -27.04 7.44
CA ASP A 306 7.07 -27.89 8.07
C ASP A 306 7.76 -27.22 9.26
N ALA A 307 7.33 -26.03 9.69
CA ALA A 307 7.87 -25.41 10.90
C ALA A 307 7.47 -26.29 12.12
N GLN A 308 8.46 -27.02 12.66
CA GLN A 308 8.26 -28.07 13.66
C GLN A 308 7.75 -27.55 15.01
N GLU A 309 7.83 -26.25 15.28
CA GLU A 309 7.35 -25.65 16.53
C GLU A 309 6.48 -24.43 16.23
N PRO A 310 5.21 -24.43 16.68
CA PRO A 310 4.30 -23.31 16.46
C PRO A 310 4.77 -22.10 17.25
N PHE A 311 4.86 -20.94 16.58
CA PHE A 311 5.04 -19.64 17.22
C PHE A 311 4.04 -19.48 18.37
N ASP A 312 4.52 -19.26 19.60
CA ASP A 312 3.66 -19.09 20.77
C ASP A 312 3.06 -17.68 20.81
N LEU A 313 2.03 -17.48 19.99
CA LEU A 313 1.31 -16.22 19.87
C LEU A 313 0.73 -15.75 21.21
N ILE A 314 0.23 -16.69 22.03
CA ILE A 314 -0.36 -16.38 23.34
C ILE A 314 0.72 -15.77 24.25
N CYS A 315 1.89 -16.39 24.31
CA CYS A 315 3.01 -15.88 25.07
C CYS A 315 3.44 -14.49 24.58
N THR A 316 3.56 -14.29 23.26
CA THR A 316 3.90 -12.99 22.67
C THR A 316 2.91 -11.89 23.08
N ILE A 317 1.61 -12.14 22.96
CA ILE A 317 0.57 -11.15 23.30
C ILE A 317 0.61 -10.80 24.79
N SER A 318 0.89 -11.77 25.65
CA SER A 318 0.96 -11.55 27.11
C SER A 318 2.04 -10.53 27.54
N TYR A 319 3.01 -10.24 26.68
CA TYR A 319 4.05 -9.23 26.96
C TYR A 319 3.62 -7.79 26.71
N PHE A 320 2.49 -7.57 26.04
CA PHE A 320 1.98 -6.23 25.80
C PHE A 320 1.16 -5.75 27.02
N PRO A 321 1.55 -4.65 27.67
CA PRO A 321 1.07 -4.31 29.00
C PRO A 321 -0.38 -3.83 29.05
N VAL A 322 -0.92 -3.33 27.94
CA VAL A 322 -2.21 -2.61 27.89
C VAL A 322 -3.09 -3.00 26.70
N VAL A 323 -2.77 -4.13 26.04
CA VAL A 323 -3.55 -4.58 24.88
C VAL A 323 -4.91 -5.10 25.37
N GLU A 324 -5.96 -4.48 24.83
CA GLU A 324 -7.37 -4.74 25.15
C GLU A 324 -8.06 -5.49 23.99
N GLU A 325 -7.58 -5.30 22.77
CA GLU A 325 -8.13 -5.90 21.54
C GLU A 325 -7.04 -6.64 20.75
N VAL A 326 -7.33 -7.86 20.34
CA VAL A 326 -6.47 -8.65 19.45
C VAL A 326 -7.29 -9.07 18.24
N ASP A 327 -6.75 -8.86 17.04
CA ASP A 327 -7.33 -9.33 15.79
C ASP A 327 -6.36 -10.29 15.10
N ILE A 328 -6.82 -11.49 14.80
CA ILE A 328 -6.06 -12.55 14.12
C ILE A 328 -6.78 -12.83 12.79
N GLU A 329 -6.25 -12.24 11.72
CA GLU A 329 -6.86 -12.31 10.38
C GLU A 329 -6.63 -13.68 9.71
N ASP A 330 -5.63 -14.45 10.16
CA ASP A 330 -5.23 -15.72 9.56
C ASP A 330 -5.40 -16.90 10.55
N ARG A 331 -6.06 -17.98 10.13
CA ARG A 331 -6.28 -19.14 11.01
C ARG A 331 -5.01 -19.96 11.25
N SER A 332 -4.00 -19.81 10.39
CA SER A 332 -2.74 -20.56 10.49
C SER A 332 -2.01 -20.34 11.81
N PHE A 333 -2.27 -19.23 12.52
CA PHE A 333 -1.75 -18.95 13.85
C PHE A 333 -2.17 -20.00 14.91
N LEU A 334 -3.28 -20.71 14.71
CA LEU A 334 -3.72 -21.78 15.60
C LEU A 334 -2.94 -23.09 15.40
N GLY A 335 -2.27 -23.26 14.25
CA GLY A 335 -1.65 -24.54 13.87
C GLY A 335 -2.66 -25.69 13.89
N SER A 336 -2.31 -26.77 14.61
CA SER A 336 -3.16 -27.95 14.81
C SER A 336 -3.91 -27.95 16.15
N ARG A 337 -3.83 -26.88 16.93
CA ARG A 337 -4.45 -26.81 18.26
C ARG A 337 -5.97 -26.77 18.15
N ASP A 338 -6.64 -27.37 19.13
CA ASP A 338 -8.08 -27.23 19.32
C ASP A 338 -8.43 -25.79 19.70
N GLU A 339 -9.46 -25.24 19.07
CA GLU A 339 -9.85 -23.82 19.20
C GLU A 339 -10.30 -23.49 20.63
N ASP A 340 -11.07 -24.38 21.27
CA ASP A 340 -11.59 -24.17 22.62
C ASP A 340 -10.46 -24.25 23.67
N GLN A 341 -9.53 -25.19 23.51
CA GLN A 341 -8.33 -25.26 24.35
C GLN A 341 -7.46 -24.01 24.17
N TRP A 342 -7.23 -23.58 22.92
CA TRP A 342 -6.44 -22.39 22.63
C TRP A 342 -7.06 -21.13 23.25
N LEU A 343 -8.38 -20.97 23.17
CA LEU A 343 -9.11 -19.85 23.79
C LEU A 343 -8.98 -19.87 25.31
N THR A 344 -9.03 -21.05 25.92
CA THR A 344 -8.85 -21.21 27.38
C THR A 344 -7.45 -20.76 27.81
N ASP A 345 -6.42 -21.21 27.09
CA ASP A 345 -5.03 -20.82 27.34
C ASP A 345 -4.82 -19.31 27.12
N PHE A 346 -5.43 -18.77 26.07
CA PHE A 346 -5.40 -17.34 25.74
C PHE A 346 -5.98 -16.48 26.86
N CYS A 347 -7.18 -16.82 27.35
CA CYS A 347 -7.84 -16.11 28.45
C CYS A 347 -6.97 -16.12 29.72
N SER A 348 -6.31 -17.25 30.01
CA SER A 348 -5.48 -17.38 31.20
C SER A 348 -4.19 -16.56 31.11
N ALA A 349 -3.60 -16.43 29.92
CA ALA A 349 -2.31 -15.78 29.72
C ALA A 349 -2.42 -14.28 29.40
N CYS A 350 -3.54 -13.85 28.82
CA CYS A 350 -3.75 -12.48 28.32
C CYS A 350 -4.92 -11.78 29.03
N PRO A 351 -4.87 -11.59 30.37
CA PRO A 351 -6.04 -11.14 31.15
C PRO A 351 -6.49 -9.70 30.87
N MET A 352 -5.69 -8.89 30.16
CA MET A 352 -6.06 -7.53 29.77
C MET A 352 -6.88 -7.49 28.48
N VAL A 353 -6.87 -8.58 27.69
CA VAL A 353 -7.59 -8.65 26.43
C VAL A 353 -9.07 -8.89 26.72
N THR A 354 -9.90 -7.96 26.26
CA THR A 354 -11.37 -8.02 26.42
C THR A 354 -12.07 -8.43 25.13
N CYS A 355 -11.41 -8.26 23.98
CA CYS A 355 -11.93 -8.62 22.68
C CYS A 355 -10.86 -9.35 21.85
N LEU A 356 -11.20 -10.54 21.37
CA LEU A 356 -10.42 -11.26 20.38
C LEU A 356 -11.26 -11.45 19.12
N VAL A 357 -10.79 -10.94 18.01
CA VAL A 357 -11.31 -11.23 16.67
C VAL A 357 -10.44 -12.30 16.03
N MET A 358 -11.03 -13.39 15.57
CA MET A 358 -10.31 -14.46 14.92
C MET A 358 -11.12 -14.98 13.74
N THR A 359 -10.59 -14.87 12.52
CA THR A 359 -11.26 -15.34 11.29
C THR A 359 -12.69 -14.84 11.14
N SER A 360 -12.94 -13.56 11.44
CA SER A 360 -14.27 -12.91 11.44
C SER A 360 -15.24 -13.36 12.55
N LYS A 361 -14.78 -14.10 13.56
CA LYS A 361 -15.54 -14.36 14.80
C LYS A 361 -15.01 -13.48 15.93
N GLU A 362 -15.92 -12.95 16.74
CA GLU A 362 -15.58 -12.13 17.90
C GLU A 362 -15.82 -12.92 19.20
N TYR A 363 -14.81 -12.89 20.07
CA TYR A 363 -14.82 -13.49 21.39
C TYR A 363 -14.65 -12.37 22.42
N HIS A 364 -15.59 -12.27 23.35
CA HIS A 364 -15.54 -11.27 24.42
C HIS A 364 -15.21 -11.94 25.75
N PHE A 365 -14.25 -11.37 26.46
CA PHE A 365 -13.80 -11.84 27.76
C PHE A 365 -14.23 -10.86 28.86
N ALA A 366 -14.45 -11.39 30.07
CA ALA A 366 -15.06 -10.68 31.19
C ALA A 366 -14.06 -9.89 32.03
#